data_AF-X1B579-F1
#
_entry.id   AF-X1B579-F1
#
_cell.length_a   1.000
_cell.length_b   1.000
_cell.length_c   1.000
_cell.angle_alpha   90.00
_cell.angle_beta   90.00
_cell.angle_gamma   90.00
#
_symmetry.space_group_name_H-M   'P 1'
#
loop_
_entity.id
_entity.type
_entity.pdbx_description
1 polymer ?
#
loop_
_entity_poly.entity_id
_entity_poly.type
_entity_poly.pdbx_seq_one_letter_code
_entity_poly.pdbx_strand_id
1 'polypeptide(L)'
;KYKEDPLRKLARSVKWQTLYARGKDLNFSLFKNKEDLSFVQILFLHWLEVYKFLNDLLVSDEEYMDETIIGDEMLEDAMLLYYRKKNKNKDKQGKKKKRQVDHFSDIPTIIHRR
;
A
#
# COMPACT_ATOMS: atom_id res chain seq x y z
N LYS A 1 25.78 2.79 12.32
CA LYS A 1 25.00 3.19 11.14
C LYS A 1 24.41 1.93 10.54
N TYR A 2 23.09 1.82 10.44
CA TYR A 2 22.46 0.72 9.72
C TYR A 2 22.91 0.77 8.26
N LYS A 3 23.22 -0.40 7.70
CA LYS A 3 23.67 -0.52 6.31
C LYS A 3 22.42 -0.52 5.44
N GLU A 4 22.22 0.60 4.74
CA GLU A 4 21.10 0.80 3.81
C GLU A 4 21.07 -0.34 2.77
N ASP A 5 19.90 -0.94 2.57
CA ASP A 5 19.70 -1.99 1.59
C ASP A 5 19.86 -1.39 0.18
N PRO A 6 20.82 -1.88 -0.63
CA PRO A 6 21.07 -1.35 -1.96
C PRO A 6 19.84 -1.45 -2.89
N LEU A 7 18.97 -2.45 -2.72
CA LEU A 7 17.74 -2.59 -3.50
C LEU A 7 16.72 -1.51 -3.13
N ARG A 8 16.56 -1.24 -1.83
CA ARG A 8 15.67 -0.18 -1.34
C ARG A 8 16.13 1.18 -1.84
N LYS A 9 17.42 1.47 -1.69
CA LYS A 9 18.05 2.69 -2.22
C LYS A 9 17.82 2.86 -3.73
N LEU A 10 17.99 1.78 -4.50
CA LEU A 10 17.76 1.79 -5.94
C LEU A 10 16.28 2.07 -6.27
N ALA A 11 15.37 1.38 -5.58
CA ALA A 11 13.93 1.49 -5.80
C ALA A 11 13.39 2.88 -5.46
N ARG A 12 13.97 3.55 -4.45
CA ARG A 12 13.61 4.92 -4.05
C ARG A 12 14.02 5.98 -5.08
N SER A 13 15.00 5.70 -5.93
CA SER A 13 15.52 6.71 -6.86
C SER A 13 14.43 7.22 -7.82
N VAL A 14 14.46 8.53 -8.09
CA VAL A 14 13.50 9.22 -8.97
C VAL A 14 13.40 8.56 -10.34
N LYS A 15 14.54 8.11 -10.90
CA LYS A 15 14.58 7.39 -12.17
C LYS A 15 13.67 6.16 -12.15
N TRP A 16 13.86 5.28 -11.18
CA TRP A 16 13.11 4.02 -11.12
C TRP A 16 11.65 4.22 -10.74
N GLN A 17 11.35 5.18 -9.85
CA GLN A 17 9.97 5.57 -9.54
C GLN A 17 9.24 6.13 -10.77
N THR A 18 9.89 7.00 -11.53
CA THR A 18 9.31 7.57 -12.77
C THR A 18 9.04 6.47 -13.80
N LEU A 19 10.01 5.57 -14.00
CA LEU A 19 9.86 4.45 -14.91
C LEU A 19 8.72 3.51 -14.45
N TYR A 20 8.66 3.17 -13.17
CA TYR A 20 7.61 2.31 -12.63
C TYR A 20 6.21 2.95 -12.77
N ALA A 21 6.09 4.26 -12.49
CA ALA A 21 4.83 4.98 -12.62
C ALA A 21 4.35 5.09 -14.07
N ARG A 22 5.26 5.34 -15.01
CA ARG A 22 4.95 5.55 -16.44
C ARG A 22 5.02 4.28 -17.29
N GLY A 23 5.50 3.17 -16.74
CA GLY A 23 5.71 1.91 -17.45
C GLY A 23 4.47 1.39 -18.18
N LYS A 24 3.30 1.54 -17.54
CA LYS A 24 2.01 1.15 -18.11
C LYS A 24 1.60 2.04 -19.29
N ASP A 25 1.82 3.34 -19.17
CA ASP A 25 1.43 4.33 -20.19
C ASP A 25 2.32 4.25 -21.44
N LEU A 26 3.60 4.03 -21.22
CA LEU A 26 4.63 4.02 -22.27
C LEU A 26 4.88 2.62 -22.85
N ASN A 27 4.15 1.61 -22.39
CA ASN A 27 4.24 0.22 -22.83
C ASN A 27 5.70 -0.32 -22.89
N PHE A 28 6.53 0.05 -21.92
CA PHE A 28 7.88 -0.48 -21.80
C PHE A 28 7.99 -1.41 -20.59
N SER A 29 8.86 -2.42 -20.73
CA SER A 29 9.12 -3.38 -19.67
C SER A 29 10.34 -2.94 -18.86
N LEU A 30 10.23 -2.99 -17.52
CA LEU A 30 11.37 -2.73 -16.62
C LEU A 30 12.47 -3.79 -16.75
N PHE A 31 12.10 -5.00 -17.17
CA PHE A 31 13.02 -6.11 -17.36
C PHE A 31 12.87 -6.71 -18.76
N LYS A 32 13.91 -7.37 -19.25
CA LYS A 32 13.87 -8.05 -20.56
C LYS A 32 13.03 -9.32 -20.51
N ASN A 33 13.05 -10.03 -19.38
CA ASN A 33 12.22 -11.20 -19.10
C ASN A 33 10.81 -10.77 -18.65
N LYS A 34 9.78 -11.45 -19.19
CA LYS A 34 8.36 -11.12 -18.95
C LYS A 34 7.67 -12.01 -17.92
N GLU A 35 8.10 -13.27 -17.79
CA GLU A 35 7.38 -14.28 -17.00
C GLU A 35 8.26 -14.89 -15.90
N ASP A 36 9.53 -15.17 -16.20
CA ASP A 36 10.46 -15.79 -15.25
C ASP A 36 11.29 -14.74 -14.50
N LEU A 37 10.66 -13.99 -13.60
CA LEU A 37 11.32 -12.99 -12.78
C LEU A 37 12.15 -13.64 -11.68
N SER A 38 13.41 -13.24 -11.56
CA SER A 38 14.26 -13.69 -10.47
C SER A 38 13.78 -13.15 -9.13
N PHE A 39 14.13 -13.83 -8.04
CA PHE A 39 13.79 -13.39 -6.69
C PHE A 39 14.18 -11.93 -6.42
N VAL A 40 15.36 -11.51 -6.89
CA VAL A 40 15.84 -10.12 -6.74
C VAL A 40 14.96 -9.13 -7.52
N GLN A 41 14.51 -9.49 -8.73
CA GLN A 41 13.60 -8.66 -9.52
C GLN A 41 12.23 -8.53 -8.85
N ILE A 42 11.70 -9.62 -8.30
CA ILE A 42 10.44 -9.61 -7.53
C ILE A 42 10.58 -8.71 -6.31
N LEU A 43 11.67 -8.85 -5.55
CA LEU A 43 11.94 -8.03 -4.37
C LEU A 43 12.08 -6.55 -4.75
N PHE A 44 12.74 -6.25 -5.88
CA PHE A 44 12.85 -4.89 -6.39
C PHE A 44 11.49 -4.30 -6.78
N LEU A 45 10.64 -5.05 -7.47
CA LEU A 45 9.28 -4.63 -7.79
C LEU A 45 8.44 -4.37 -6.54
N HIS A 46 8.57 -5.22 -5.53
CA HIS A 46 7.90 -5.03 -4.25
C HIS A 46 8.30 -3.67 -3.62
N TRP A 47 9.59 -3.36 -3.59
CA TRP A 47 10.05 -2.07 -3.06
C TRP A 47 9.62 -0.88 -3.92
N LEU A 48 9.56 -1.03 -5.26
CA LEU A 48 9.02 0.01 -6.13
C LEU A 48 7.56 0.34 -5.80
N GLU A 49 6.74 -0.68 -5.56
CA GLU A 49 5.34 -0.53 -5.16
C GLU A 49 5.22 0.13 -3.78
N VAL A 50 6.05 -0.29 -2.82
CA VAL A 50 6.12 0.31 -1.48
C VAL A 50 6.45 1.80 -1.55
N TYR A 51 7.50 2.18 -2.29
CA TYR A 51 7.88 3.59 -2.41
C TYR A 51 6.88 4.40 -3.20
N LYS A 52 6.23 3.82 -4.20
CA LYS A 52 5.09 4.46 -4.86
C LYS A 52 3.99 4.77 -3.86
N PHE A 53 3.61 3.80 -3.03
CA PHE A 53 2.62 4.00 -1.98
C PHE A 53 3.02 5.10 -0.98
N LEU A 54 4.28 5.11 -0.53
CA LEU A 54 4.77 6.16 0.38
C LEU A 54 4.75 7.55 -0.28
N ASN A 55 5.14 7.65 -1.56
CA ASN A 55 5.05 8.90 -2.32
C ASN A 55 3.59 9.35 -2.49
N ASP A 56 2.67 8.43 -2.77
CA ASP A 56 1.25 8.73 -2.88
C ASP A 56 0.68 9.26 -1.56
N LEU A 57 1.10 8.70 -0.41
CA LEU A 57 0.75 9.22 0.92
C LEU A 57 1.29 10.62 1.17
N LEU A 58 2.53 10.88 0.76
CA LEU A 58 3.16 12.20 0.89
C LEU A 58 2.39 13.25 0.07
N VAL A 59 2.03 12.92 -1.17
CA VAL A 59 1.22 13.81 -2.03
C VAL A 59 -0.19 14.01 -1.49
N SER A 60 -0.74 13.00 -0.82
CA SER A 60 -2.08 13.06 -0.22
C SER A 60 -2.13 13.80 1.11
N ASP A 61 -1.00 14.33 1.59
CA ASP A 61 -0.86 15.05 2.86
C ASP A 61 -1.46 14.27 4.05
N GLU A 62 -1.20 12.96 4.09
CA GLU A 62 -1.71 12.09 5.16
C GLU A 62 -1.01 12.37 6.49
N GLU A 63 -1.76 12.15 7.58
CA GLU A 63 -1.31 12.37 8.94
C GLU A 63 -0.01 11.59 9.24
N TYR A 64 0.98 12.28 9.79
CA TYR A 64 2.33 11.78 10.11
C TYR A 64 3.22 11.43 8.90
N MET A 65 2.87 11.86 7.69
CA MET A 65 3.76 11.72 6.53
C MET A 65 4.62 12.97 6.34
N ASP A 66 5.93 12.79 6.17
CA ASP A 66 6.90 13.86 5.91
C ASP A 66 7.99 13.34 4.96
N GLU A 67 8.68 14.23 4.25
CA GLU A 67 9.80 13.89 3.36
C GLU A 67 10.93 13.19 4.13
N THR A 68 11.13 13.52 5.40
CA THR A 68 12.16 12.90 6.27
C THR A 68 11.94 11.40 6.47
N ILE A 69 10.70 10.93 6.33
CA ILE A 69 10.36 9.50 6.40
C ILE A 69 10.86 8.79 5.15
N ILE A 70 10.78 9.42 3.98
CA ILE A 70 11.26 8.86 2.71
C ILE A 70 12.77 9.05 2.63
N GLY A 71 13.52 8.17 3.29
CA GLY A 71 14.93 8.41 3.54
C GLY A 71 15.50 7.51 4.62
N ASP A 72 14.69 7.24 5.65
CA ASP A 72 15.04 6.43 6.80
C ASP A 72 14.26 5.11 6.77
N GLU A 73 14.98 4.01 6.52
CA GLU A 73 14.42 2.66 6.41
C GLU A 73 13.58 2.26 7.64
N MET A 74 13.97 2.72 8.83
CA MET A 74 13.25 2.40 10.07
C MET A 74 11.91 3.12 10.12
N LEU A 75 11.87 4.38 9.70
CA LEU A 75 10.63 5.17 9.64
C LEU A 75 9.71 4.67 8.51
N GLU A 76 10.28 4.31 7.36
CA GLU A 76 9.56 3.67 6.26
C GLU A 76 8.85 2.41 6.75
N ASP A 77 9.57 1.51 7.42
CA ASP A 77 9.02 0.26 7.94
C ASP A 77 7.96 0.49 9.03
N ALA A 78 8.20 1.46 9.92
CA ALA A 78 7.23 1.86 10.94
C ALA A 78 5.92 2.36 10.31
N MET A 79 6.00 3.17 9.25
CA MET A 79 4.84 3.66 8.52
C MET A 79 4.08 2.53 7.82
N LEU A 80 4.78 1.59 7.19
CA LEU A 80 4.13 0.42 6.58
C LEU A 80 3.39 -0.43 7.63
N LEU A 81 3.98 -0.63 8.81
CA LEU A 81 3.34 -1.31 9.92
C LEU A 81 2.11 -0.56 10.43
N TYR A 82 2.20 0.77 10.55
CA TYR A 82 1.09 1.62 10.95
C TYR A 82 -0.10 1.46 9.99
N TYR A 83 0.12 1.59 8.68
CA TYR A 83 -0.94 1.44 7.68
C TYR A 83 -1.51 0.02 7.62
N ARG A 84 -0.67 -1.00 7.77
CA ARG A 84 -1.14 -2.39 7.89
C ARG A 84 -2.09 -2.57 9.07
N LYS A 85 -1.80 -1.94 10.22
CA LYS A 85 -2.65 -1.98 11.41
C LYS A 85 -3.94 -1.17 11.23
N LYS A 86 -3.84 0.04 10.65
CA LYS A 86 -4.98 0.93 10.31
C LYS A 86 -5.97 0.19 9.40
N ASN A 87 -5.50 -0.47 8.35
CA ASN A 87 -6.34 -1.22 7.40
C ASN A 87 -7.00 -2.45 8.05
N LYS A 88 -6.25 -3.25 8.83
CA LYS A 88 -6.83 -4.39 9.58
C LYS A 88 -7.97 -3.97 10.50
N ASN A 89 -7.87 -2.79 11.11
CA ASN A 89 -8.91 -2.28 12.00
C ASN A 89 -10.15 -1.81 11.22
N LYS A 90 -9.98 -1.17 10.06
CA LYS A 90 -11.09 -0.81 9.15
C LYS A 90 -11.88 -2.05 8.71
N ASP A 91 -11.18 -3.13 8.34
CA ASP A 91 -11.83 -4.38 7.93
C ASP A 91 -12.64 -5.03 9.05
N LYS A 92 -12.11 -5.01 10.28
CA LYS A 92 -12.83 -5.52 11.46
C LYS A 92 -14.10 -4.71 11.75
N GLN A 93 -14.05 -3.39 11.59
CA GLN A 93 -15.22 -2.53 11.79
C GLN A 93 -16.28 -2.75 10.69
N GLY A 94 -15.86 -2.89 9.42
CA GLY A 94 -16.77 -3.21 8.32
C GLY A 94 -17.50 -4.55 8.50
N LYS A 95 -16.80 -5.58 8.98
CA LYS A 95 -17.40 -6.89 9.29
C LYS A 95 -18.40 -6.83 10.46
N LYS A 96 -18.15 -5.99 11.47
CA LYS A 96 -19.10 -5.79 12.58
C LYS A 96 -20.37 -5.07 12.14
N LYS A 97 -20.26 -4.04 11.29
CA LYS A 97 -21.44 -3.33 10.75
C LYS A 97 -22.32 -4.23 9.88
N LYS A 98 -21.74 -5.06 9.01
CA LYS A 98 -22.52 -6.04 8.21
C LYS A 98 -23.31 -7.01 9.08
N ARG A 99 -22.68 -7.59 10.10
CA ARG A 99 -23.36 -8.51 11.04
C ARG A 99 -24.52 -7.87 11.82
N GLN A 100 -24.50 -6.56 12.08
CA GLN A 100 -25.61 -5.87 12.74
C GLN A 100 -26.79 -5.60 11.80
N VAL A 101 -26.53 -5.33 10.52
CA VAL A 101 -27.57 -5.11 9.50
C VAL A 101 -28.31 -6.42 9.20
N ASP A 102 -27.58 -7.52 9.04
CA ASP A 102 -28.18 -8.84 8.77
C ASP A 102 -29.05 -9.33 9.95
N HIS A 103 -28.72 -8.94 11.19
CA HIS A 103 -29.52 -9.29 12.36
C HIS A 103 -30.87 -8.55 12.45
N PHE A 104 -31.00 -7.42 11.74
CA PHE A 104 -32.22 -6.59 11.74
C PHE A 104 -33.20 -6.98 10.62
N SER A 105 -32.73 -7.66 9.57
CA SER A 105 -33.57 -8.16 8.48
C SER A 105 -34.33 -9.45 8.81
N ASP A 106 -33.94 -10.16 9.87
CA ASP A 106 -34.58 -11.42 10.30
C ASP A 106 -35.72 -11.22 11.31
N ILE A 107 -36.03 -9.97 11.68
CA ILE A 107 -37.16 -9.66 12.57
C ILE A 107 -38.37 -9.29 11.69
N PRO A 108 -39.43 -10.10 11.64
CA PRO A 108 -40.61 -9.76 10.85
C PRO A 108 -41.26 -8.50 11.41
N THR A 109 -41.31 -7.44 10.60
CA THR A 109 -42.04 -6.22 10.93
C THR A 109 -43.54 -6.50 10.86
N ILE A 110 -44.21 -6.49 12.02
CA ILE A 110 -45.67 -6.56 12.10
C ILE A 110 -46.22 -5.23 11.59
N ILE A 111 -46.60 -5.20 10.32
CA ILE A 111 -47.34 -4.09 9.71
C ILE A 111 -48.74 -4.06 10.34
N HIS A 112 -48.98 -3.17 11.30
CA HIS A 112 -50.33 -2.85 11.75
C HIS A 112 -51.04 -2.06 10.66
N ARG A 113 -51.89 -2.73 9.87
CA ARG A 113 -52.95 -2.04 9.10
C ARG A 113 -54.09 -1.72 10.06
N ARG A 114 -54.38 -0.42 10.22
CA ARG A 114 -55.64 0.07 10.77
C ARG A 114 -56.74 -0.07 9.73
#